data_AF-A0A849NFY9-F1
#
_entry.id   AF-A0A849NFY9-F1
#
_cell.length_a   1.000
_cell.length_b   1.000
_cell.length_c   1.000
_cell.angle_alpha   90.00
_cell.angle_beta   90.00
_cell.angle_gamma   90.00
#
_symmetry.space_group_name_H-M   'P 1'
#
loop_
_entity.id
_entity.type
_entity.pdbx_description
1 polymer ?
#
loop_
_entity_poly.entity_id
_entity_poly.type
_entity_poly.pdbx_seq_one_letter_code
_entity_poly.pdbx_strand_id
1 'polypeptide(L)'
;MKRFRVLFFATCALLIFFGCTENNPIEPDVTKNDQPTEALEKRCRTNFTGTCNFVRDIDPGTTTVLPNGKTLIRGIKSEWYDEASDPRVTGTTIWHFSMLLNEDGTGKSWGTAELIVDDNGGKWKMWFRGKVTPEGGVAPVYGVGVDGDVRGSFAKWKYTMILANGFFYTTKGKIFQRR
;
A
#
# COMPACT_ATOMS: atom_id res chain seq x y z
N MET A 1 50.85 -5.45 -15.77
CA MET A 1 51.13 -5.75 -17.20
C MET A 1 51.31 -7.26 -17.38
N LYS A 2 50.36 -7.96 -18.00
CA LYS A 2 50.54 -9.32 -18.56
C LYS A 2 49.37 -9.71 -19.48
N ARG A 3 49.63 -9.46 -20.77
CA ARG A 3 49.26 -10.18 -22.02
C ARG A 3 47.85 -10.76 -22.23
N PHE A 4 47.12 -10.03 -23.08
CA PHE A 4 46.19 -10.45 -24.14
C PHE A 4 46.38 -11.86 -24.71
N ARG A 5 45.26 -12.58 -24.90
CA ARG A 5 45.04 -13.52 -26.02
C ARG A 5 43.57 -13.44 -26.47
N VAL A 6 43.38 -12.92 -27.68
CA VAL A 6 42.16 -12.98 -28.49
C VAL A 6 42.15 -14.32 -29.21
N LEU A 7 41.01 -14.99 -29.30
CA LEU A 7 40.76 -15.95 -30.38
C LEU A 7 39.30 -15.85 -30.84
N PHE A 8 39.15 -15.50 -32.12
CA PHE A 8 37.96 -15.54 -32.94
C PHE A 8 37.51 -16.98 -33.18
N PHE A 9 36.19 -17.23 -33.21
CA PHE A 9 35.60 -18.17 -34.16
C PHE A 9 34.24 -17.64 -34.62
N ALA A 10 34.21 -17.25 -35.89
CA ALA A 10 33.01 -17.02 -36.68
C ALA A 10 32.55 -18.35 -37.29
N THR A 11 31.24 -18.56 -37.47
CA THR A 11 30.61 -18.89 -38.77
C THR A 11 29.11 -19.21 -38.64
N CYS A 12 28.34 -18.58 -39.54
CA CYS A 12 27.25 -19.09 -40.39
C CYS A 12 26.03 -19.81 -39.75
N ALA A 13 24.78 -19.67 -40.21
CA ALA A 13 24.23 -19.12 -41.45
C ALA A 13 22.75 -18.71 -41.28
N LEU A 14 22.34 -17.76 -42.12
CA LEU A 14 20.96 -17.39 -42.47
C LEU A 14 20.11 -18.59 -42.93
N LEU A 15 18.83 -18.60 -42.57
CA LEU A 15 17.74 -19.01 -43.46
C LEU A 15 16.51 -18.11 -43.21
N ILE A 16 16.19 -17.29 -44.22
CA ILE A 16 14.94 -16.53 -44.37
C ILE A 16 14.08 -17.33 -45.35
N PHE A 17 12.82 -17.60 -45.02
CA PHE A 17 11.80 -17.89 -46.03
C PHE A 17 10.53 -17.07 -45.75
N PHE A 18 10.07 -16.48 -46.84
CA PHE A 18 8.88 -15.65 -47.04
C PHE A 18 7.57 -16.40 -46.80
N GLY A 19 6.51 -15.67 -46.46
CA GLY A 19 5.14 -16.16 -46.52
C GLY A 19 4.08 -15.15 -46.08
N CYS A 20 3.89 -14.06 -46.82
CA CYS A 20 2.64 -13.29 -46.80
C CYS A 20 1.78 -13.75 -47.98
N THR A 21 0.56 -14.19 -47.70
CA THR A 21 -0.55 -14.13 -48.66
C THR A 21 -1.85 -13.96 -47.88
N GLU A 22 -2.48 -12.81 -48.07
CA GLU A 22 -3.88 -12.56 -47.72
C GLU A 22 -4.80 -13.33 -48.66
N ASN A 23 -5.90 -13.88 -48.12
CA ASN A 23 -7.14 -14.19 -48.85
C ASN A 23 -8.26 -14.37 -47.80
N ASN A 24 -9.07 -13.32 -47.58
CA ASN A 24 -10.48 -13.43 -47.18
C ASN A 24 -11.31 -13.54 -48.49
N PRO A 25 -12.58 -14.04 -48.53
CA PRO A 25 -13.59 -13.93 -47.46
C PRO A 25 -14.60 -15.11 -47.32
N ILE A 26 -15.47 -14.96 -46.30
CA ILE A 26 -16.91 -15.31 -46.19
C ILE A 26 -17.20 -16.10 -44.89
N GLU A 27 -17.86 -15.40 -43.95
CA GLU A 27 -18.52 -15.94 -42.76
C GLU A 27 -19.51 -17.07 -43.13
N PRO A 28 -19.64 -18.11 -42.28
CA PRO A 28 -20.61 -18.02 -41.20
C PRO A 28 -20.16 -18.72 -39.91
N ASP A 29 -20.50 -18.13 -38.76
CA ASP A 29 -21.32 -18.75 -37.70
C ASP A 29 -21.05 -18.00 -36.40
N VAL A 30 -21.91 -17.02 -36.13
CA VAL A 30 -22.06 -16.41 -34.82
C VAL A 30 -22.75 -17.44 -33.93
N THR A 31 -22.01 -18.41 -33.40
CA THR A 31 -22.33 -19.06 -32.13
C THR A 31 -21.13 -19.85 -31.59
N LYS A 32 -20.88 -19.66 -30.28
CA LYS A 32 -19.91 -20.38 -29.42
C LYS A 32 -18.44 -20.04 -29.60
N ASN A 33 -18.07 -18.90 -29.04
CA ASN A 33 -17.02 -18.89 -28.02
C ASN A 33 -17.31 -17.73 -27.05
N ASP A 34 -18.29 -17.95 -26.17
CA ASP A 34 -18.23 -17.41 -24.81
C ASP A 34 -16.97 -18.00 -24.15
N GLN A 35 -15.81 -17.49 -24.55
CA GLN A 35 -14.61 -17.61 -23.76
C GLN A 35 -14.94 -16.89 -22.45
N PRO A 36 -14.99 -17.59 -21.31
CA PRO A 36 -15.10 -16.87 -20.06
C PRO A 36 -13.84 -16.00 -19.99
N THR A 37 -14.01 -14.68 -19.88
CA THR A 37 -12.94 -13.78 -19.46
C THR A 37 -12.56 -14.11 -18.01
N GLU A 38 -11.94 -15.27 -17.81
CA GLU A 38 -11.34 -15.76 -16.56
C GLU A 38 -9.93 -15.19 -16.34
N ALA A 39 -9.48 -14.29 -17.22
CA ALA A 39 -8.26 -13.51 -17.03
C ALA A 39 -8.48 -12.21 -16.24
N LEU A 40 -9.60 -12.10 -15.50
CA LEU A 40 -9.68 -11.21 -14.34
C LEU A 40 -8.82 -11.85 -13.24
N GLU A 41 -7.51 -11.69 -13.40
CA GLU A 41 -6.41 -12.09 -12.51
C GLU A 41 -6.91 -12.31 -11.08
N LYS A 42 -6.88 -13.58 -10.65
CA LYS A 42 -7.13 -13.98 -9.27
C LYS A 42 -6.10 -13.28 -8.37
N ARG A 43 -6.38 -12.04 -7.96
CA ARG A 43 -5.53 -11.23 -7.08
C ARG A 43 -5.17 -12.09 -5.88
N CYS A 44 -3.88 -12.38 -5.71
CA CYS A 44 -3.42 -13.11 -4.53
C CYS A 44 -3.77 -12.27 -3.31
N ARG A 45 -4.50 -12.86 -2.35
CA ARG A 45 -4.94 -12.20 -1.13
C ARG A 45 -4.16 -12.78 0.03
N THR A 46 -3.35 -11.97 0.70
CA THR A 46 -2.67 -12.35 1.95
C THR A 46 -3.28 -11.55 3.09
N ASN A 47 -3.83 -12.22 4.11
CA ASN A 47 -4.31 -11.55 5.32
C ASN A 47 -3.13 -11.40 6.30
N PHE A 48 -3.15 -10.33 7.08
CA PHE A 48 -2.16 -10.11 8.14
C PHE A 48 -2.81 -9.53 9.40
N THR A 49 -2.13 -9.70 10.52
CA THR A 49 -2.45 -9.07 11.80
C THR A 49 -1.17 -8.49 12.40
N GLY A 50 -1.30 -7.51 13.29
CA GLY A 50 -0.12 -6.90 13.90
C GLY A 50 -0.47 -5.87 14.96
N THR A 51 0.55 -5.09 15.29
CA THR A 51 0.48 -3.95 16.20
C THR A 51 1.10 -2.73 15.54
N CYS A 52 0.78 -1.55 16.03
CA CYS A 52 1.43 -0.31 15.63
C CYS A 52 1.68 0.53 16.88
N ASN A 53 2.96 0.79 17.13
CA ASN A 53 3.46 1.38 18.36
C ASN A 53 3.93 2.79 18.08
N PHE A 54 3.53 3.73 18.93
CA PHE A 54 4.02 5.10 18.87
C PHE A 54 5.53 5.14 19.15
N VAL A 55 6.29 5.84 18.31
CA VAL A 55 7.72 6.06 18.52
C VAL A 55 7.94 7.47 19.04
N ARG A 56 7.50 8.48 18.28
CA ARG A 56 7.62 9.90 18.67
C ARG A 56 6.75 10.81 17.82
N ASP A 57 6.52 12.01 18.34
CA ASP A 57 6.06 13.13 17.54
C ASP A 57 7.25 13.76 16.81
N ILE A 58 7.05 14.02 15.52
CA ILE A 58 7.98 14.78 14.69
C ILE A 58 7.56 16.26 14.67
N ASP A 59 6.25 16.49 14.57
CA ASP A 59 5.61 17.80 14.64
C ASP A 59 4.24 17.62 15.32
N PRO A 60 3.98 18.28 16.47
CA PRO A 60 2.68 18.20 17.12
C PRO A 60 1.57 18.91 16.34
N GLY A 61 1.91 19.67 15.31
CA GLY A 61 0.97 20.45 14.50
C GLY A 61 0.48 21.70 15.22
N THR A 62 -0.70 22.17 14.84
CA THR A 62 -1.35 23.36 15.40
C THR A 62 -2.75 23.02 15.89
N THR A 63 -3.06 23.46 17.10
CA THR A 63 -4.37 23.30 17.74
C THR A 63 -5.14 24.62 17.73
N THR A 64 -6.41 24.59 17.36
CA THR A 64 -7.30 25.75 17.34
C THR A 64 -8.66 25.36 17.91
N VAL A 65 -9.11 26.08 18.92
CA VAL A 65 -10.50 26.00 19.40
C VAL A 65 -11.36 26.89 18.50
N LEU A 66 -12.36 26.29 17.86
CA LEU A 66 -13.26 26.97 16.94
C LEU A 66 -14.41 27.65 17.71
N PRO A 67 -15.06 28.69 17.13
CA PRO A 67 -16.17 29.39 17.79
C PRO A 67 -17.36 28.51 18.19
N ASN A 68 -17.49 27.32 17.58
CA ASN A 68 -18.52 26.33 17.90
C ASN A 68 -18.10 25.30 18.96
N GLY A 69 -17.05 25.57 19.72
CA GLY A 69 -16.54 24.71 20.79
C GLY A 69 -15.70 23.52 20.33
N LYS A 70 -15.64 23.25 19.03
CA LYS A 70 -14.83 22.14 18.50
C LYS A 70 -13.35 22.47 18.50
N THR A 71 -12.52 21.45 18.67
CA THR A 71 -11.06 21.58 18.57
C THR A 71 -10.58 21.01 17.24
N LEU A 72 -9.93 21.86 16.42
CA LEU A 72 -9.29 21.48 15.18
C LEU A 72 -7.78 21.37 15.40
N ILE A 73 -7.20 20.21 15.14
CA ILE A 73 -5.76 19.97 15.16
C ILE A 73 -5.31 19.68 13.74
N ARG A 74 -4.31 20.41 13.25
CA ARG A 74 -3.81 20.29 11.86
C ARG A 74 -2.31 20.08 11.83
N GLY A 75 -1.84 19.35 10.81
CA GLY A 75 -0.42 19.23 10.53
C GLY A 75 0.34 18.34 11.51
N ILE A 76 -0.34 17.43 12.21
CA ILE A 76 0.33 16.48 13.10
C ILE A 76 1.20 15.57 12.25
N LYS A 77 2.48 15.45 12.60
CA LYS A 77 3.41 14.50 12.02
C LYS A 77 4.00 13.62 13.11
N SER A 78 3.81 12.31 13.00
CA SER A 78 4.34 11.37 13.99
C SER A 78 4.90 10.10 13.36
N GLU A 79 5.84 9.51 14.06
CA GLU A 79 6.55 8.29 13.71
C GLU A 79 6.01 7.13 14.54
N TRP A 80 5.72 6.03 13.85
CA TRP A 80 5.18 4.80 14.40
C TRP A 80 5.95 3.61 13.84
N TYR A 81 5.94 2.51 14.57
CA TYR A 81 6.47 1.23 14.09
C TYR A 81 5.35 0.21 13.99
N ASP A 82 5.10 -0.27 12.78
CA ASP A 82 4.15 -1.32 12.46
C ASP A 82 4.86 -2.67 12.51
N GLU A 83 4.42 -3.55 13.42
CA GLU A 83 4.90 -4.92 13.50
C GLU A 83 3.78 -5.87 13.12
N ALA A 84 3.93 -6.58 12.01
CA ALA A 84 2.89 -7.44 11.46
C ALA A 84 3.38 -8.87 11.19
N SER A 85 2.41 -9.79 11.09
CA SER A 85 2.65 -11.18 10.72
C SER A 85 3.14 -11.36 9.28
N ASP A 86 3.06 -10.32 8.44
CA ASP A 86 3.54 -10.32 7.06
C ASP A 86 4.63 -9.25 6.91
N PRO A 87 5.87 -9.62 6.57
CA PRO A 87 7.00 -8.70 6.57
C PRO A 87 6.83 -7.55 5.56
N ARG A 88 5.98 -7.72 4.53
CA ARG A 88 5.74 -6.66 3.53
C ARG A 88 4.99 -5.46 4.09
N VAL A 89 4.46 -5.56 5.30
CA VAL A 89 3.75 -4.47 5.99
C VAL A 89 4.29 -4.22 7.39
N THR A 90 5.51 -4.71 7.66
CA THR A 90 6.29 -4.42 8.88
C THR A 90 7.31 -3.33 8.57
N GLY A 91 7.42 -2.34 9.46
CA GLY A 91 8.42 -1.29 9.37
C GLY A 91 7.95 0.04 9.95
N THR A 92 8.59 1.13 9.53
CA THR A 92 8.33 2.47 10.09
C THR A 92 7.31 3.23 9.27
N THR A 93 6.26 3.71 9.94
CA THR A 93 5.22 4.56 9.34
C THR A 93 5.33 6.01 9.81
N ILE A 94 5.37 6.94 8.86
CA ILE A 94 5.31 8.38 9.12
C ILE A 94 3.91 8.88 8.77
N TRP A 95 3.10 9.19 9.78
CA TRP A 95 1.77 9.75 9.60
C TRP A 95 1.81 11.26 9.52
N HIS A 96 1.04 11.82 8.59
CA HIS A 96 0.70 13.24 8.51
C HIS A 96 -0.81 13.38 8.51
N PHE A 97 -1.39 13.90 9.59
CA PHE A 97 -2.83 13.86 9.79
C PHE A 97 -3.39 15.08 10.52
N SER A 98 -4.70 15.15 10.55
CA SER A 98 -5.49 16.19 11.20
C SER A 98 -6.67 15.57 11.90
N MET A 99 -7.19 16.28 12.91
CA MET A 99 -8.29 15.85 13.74
C MET A 99 -9.28 16.99 13.95
N LEU A 100 -10.57 16.66 13.98
CA LEU A 100 -11.63 17.54 14.45
C LEU A 100 -12.35 16.83 15.59
N LEU A 101 -12.19 17.39 16.78
CA LEU A 101 -12.75 16.88 18.03
C LEU A 101 -13.95 17.74 18.46
N ASN A 102 -14.99 17.08 18.93
CA ASN A 102 -16.11 17.68 19.65
C ASN A 102 -15.72 17.86 21.13
N GLU A 103 -16.54 18.61 21.88
CA GLU A 103 -16.31 18.86 23.31
C GLU A 103 -16.32 17.58 24.17
N ASP A 104 -17.06 16.56 23.74
CA ASP A 104 -17.13 15.24 24.39
C ASP A 104 -15.93 14.32 24.09
N GLY A 105 -14.91 14.83 23.38
CA GLY A 105 -13.73 14.06 22.98
C GLY A 105 -13.95 13.12 21.80
N THR A 106 -15.17 13.00 21.26
CA THR A 106 -15.42 12.27 20.01
C THR A 106 -14.96 13.10 18.81
N GLY A 107 -14.63 12.45 17.70
CA GLY A 107 -14.19 13.20 16.54
C GLY A 107 -13.91 12.40 15.29
N LYS A 108 -13.35 13.11 14.32
CA LYS A 108 -12.91 12.57 13.03
C LYS A 108 -11.43 12.85 12.86
N SER A 109 -10.72 11.90 12.28
CA SER A 109 -9.32 12.05 11.91
C SER A 109 -9.14 11.69 10.44
N TRP A 110 -8.19 12.32 9.77
CA TRP A 110 -7.85 12.02 8.38
C TRP A 110 -6.41 12.38 8.10
N GLY A 111 -5.80 11.68 7.16
CA GLY A 111 -4.41 11.94 6.82
C GLY A 111 -3.86 10.98 5.81
N THR A 112 -2.56 11.10 5.62
CA THR A 112 -1.73 10.28 4.74
C THR A 112 -0.55 9.73 5.52
N ALA A 113 0.05 8.66 5.04
CA ALA A 113 1.31 8.15 5.56
C ALA A 113 2.21 7.60 4.46
N GLU A 114 3.47 7.46 4.81
CA GLU A 114 4.41 6.58 4.14
C GLU A 114 4.84 5.49 5.13
N LEU A 115 4.71 4.22 4.73
CA LEU A 115 5.31 3.09 5.45
C LEU A 115 6.56 2.65 4.67
N ILE A 116 7.70 2.68 5.34
CA ILE A 116 8.99 2.18 4.85
C ILE A 116 9.12 0.77 5.41
N VAL A 117 9.12 -0.22 4.52
CA VAL A 117 9.24 -1.63 4.91
C VAL A 117 10.68 -1.92 5.28
N ASP A 118 10.87 -2.68 6.35
CA ASP A 118 12.20 -3.08 6.82
C ASP A 118 12.98 -3.88 5.76
N ASP A 119 14.28 -4.00 5.96
CA ASP A 119 15.20 -4.71 5.05
C ASP A 119 15.12 -4.26 3.57
N ASN A 120 14.73 -3.01 3.34
CA ASN A 120 14.46 -2.43 2.02
C ASN A 120 13.35 -3.17 1.24
N GLY A 121 12.38 -3.77 1.93
CA GLY A 121 11.24 -4.48 1.32
C GLY A 121 10.30 -3.57 0.52
N GLY A 122 10.52 -2.25 0.53
CA GLY A 122 9.85 -1.28 -0.31
C GLY A 122 9.13 -0.19 0.47
N LYS A 123 8.13 0.44 -0.17
CA LYS A 123 7.41 1.57 0.40
C LYS A 123 5.94 1.55 0.03
N TRP A 124 5.09 1.86 1.00
CA TRP A 124 3.66 2.12 0.81
C TRP A 124 3.36 3.61 0.94
N LYS A 125 2.47 4.12 0.08
CA LYS A 125 1.75 5.38 0.31
C LYS A 125 0.35 5.05 0.82
N MET A 126 -0.03 5.66 1.92
CA MET A 126 -1.23 5.32 2.68
C MET A 126 -2.12 6.53 2.92
N TRP A 127 -3.42 6.30 3.12
CA TRP A 127 -4.38 7.33 3.50
C TRP A 127 -5.54 6.74 4.31
N PHE A 128 -6.15 7.58 5.14
CA PHE A 128 -7.21 7.14 6.05
C PHE A 128 -8.24 8.22 6.36
N ARG A 129 -9.39 7.76 6.85
CA ARG A 129 -10.41 8.57 7.51
C ARG A 129 -10.94 7.80 8.70
N GLY A 130 -10.53 8.19 9.90
CA GLY A 130 -10.84 7.53 11.15
C GLY A 130 -11.92 8.24 11.96
N LYS A 131 -12.39 7.53 12.98
CA LYS A 131 -13.20 8.07 14.07
C LYS A 131 -12.42 7.94 15.37
N VAL A 132 -12.58 8.93 16.24
CA VAL A 132 -11.99 8.97 17.59
C VAL A 132 -13.11 9.08 18.60
N THR A 133 -12.97 8.38 19.72
CA THR A 133 -13.83 8.45 20.91
C THR A 133 -12.93 8.53 22.15
N PRO A 134 -13.48 8.91 23.31
CA PRO A 134 -12.72 8.90 24.57
C PRO A 134 -12.12 7.53 24.95
N GLU A 135 -12.67 6.44 24.44
CA GLU A 135 -12.23 5.07 24.71
C GLU A 135 -11.21 4.55 23.68
N GLY A 136 -11.05 5.23 22.54
CA GLY A 136 -10.16 4.77 21.49
C GLY A 136 -10.47 5.35 20.11
N GLY A 137 -10.09 4.61 19.08
CA GLY A 137 -10.24 5.08 17.71
C GLY A 137 -10.15 3.95 16.71
N VAL A 138 -10.85 4.10 15.60
CA VAL A 138 -10.81 3.14 14.50
C VAL A 138 -10.49 3.88 13.21
N ALA A 139 -9.43 3.45 12.54
CA ALA A 139 -8.98 4.02 11.27
C ALA A 139 -8.91 2.93 10.18
N PRO A 140 -9.86 2.91 9.22
CA PRO A 140 -9.66 2.18 7.98
C PRO A 140 -8.61 2.91 7.14
N VAL A 141 -7.57 2.18 6.73
CA VAL A 141 -6.46 2.70 5.95
C VAL A 141 -6.37 1.93 4.64
N TYR A 142 -6.03 2.67 3.59
CA TYR A 142 -5.75 2.13 2.27
C TYR A 142 -4.34 2.50 1.88
N GLY A 143 -3.66 1.63 1.13
CA GLY A 143 -2.30 1.89 0.70
C GLY A 143 -1.97 1.24 -0.64
N VAL A 144 -1.04 1.89 -1.33
CA VAL A 144 -0.49 1.44 -2.61
C VAL A 144 1.02 1.32 -2.44
N GLY A 145 1.56 0.16 -2.80
CA GLY A 145 2.99 -0.06 -2.83
C GLY A 145 3.59 0.66 -4.02
N VAL A 146 4.54 1.55 -3.77
CA VAL A 146 5.15 2.43 -4.78
C VAL A 146 6.59 2.04 -5.08
N ASP A 147 7.20 1.23 -4.23
CA ASP A 147 8.61 0.85 -4.35
C ASP A 147 8.90 -0.54 -3.78
N GLY A 148 10.05 -1.11 -4.15
CA GLY A 148 10.52 -2.43 -3.71
C GLY A 148 9.55 -3.59 -4.01
N ASP A 149 9.55 -4.60 -3.15
CA ASP A 149 8.77 -5.85 -3.31
C ASP A 149 7.26 -5.63 -3.25
N VAL A 150 6.84 -4.50 -2.70
CA VAL A 150 5.42 -4.13 -2.61
C VAL A 150 4.95 -3.32 -3.81
N ARG A 151 5.84 -2.89 -4.72
CA ARG A 151 5.48 -2.04 -5.87
C ARG A 151 4.32 -2.64 -6.68
N GLY A 152 3.30 -1.81 -6.94
CA GLY A 152 2.10 -2.20 -7.69
C GLY A 152 1.07 -3.01 -6.88
N SER A 153 1.39 -3.39 -5.64
CA SER A 153 0.44 -4.01 -4.73
C SER A 153 -0.50 -2.96 -4.11
N PHE A 154 -1.66 -3.43 -3.67
CA PHE A 154 -2.61 -2.64 -2.91
C PHE A 154 -2.89 -3.33 -1.57
N ALA A 155 -3.12 -2.56 -0.51
CA ALA A 155 -3.45 -3.13 0.79
C ALA A 155 -4.50 -2.31 1.54
N LYS A 156 -5.20 -2.99 2.46
CA LYS A 156 -6.16 -2.39 3.39
C LYS A 156 -5.78 -2.77 4.80
N TRP A 157 -5.77 -1.80 5.71
CA TRP A 157 -5.61 -2.01 7.14
C TRP A 157 -6.85 -1.51 7.89
N LYS A 158 -7.08 -2.07 9.07
CA LYS A 158 -7.94 -1.51 10.10
C LYS A 158 -7.10 -1.38 11.36
N TYR A 159 -6.81 -0.15 11.74
CA TYR A 159 -6.17 0.19 13.01
C TYR A 159 -7.25 0.39 14.06
N THR A 160 -7.05 -0.19 15.24
CA THR A 160 -7.93 -0.03 16.42
C THR A 160 -7.07 0.38 17.61
N MET A 161 -7.24 1.62 18.08
CA MET A 161 -6.53 2.17 19.24
C MET A 161 -7.07 1.57 20.52
N ILE A 162 -6.18 1.24 21.46
CA ILE A 162 -6.52 0.73 22.78
C ILE A 162 -5.91 1.66 23.82
N LEU A 163 -6.64 2.71 24.23
CA LEU A 163 -6.13 3.74 25.15
C LEU A 163 -5.71 3.20 26.52
N ALA A 164 -6.35 2.13 26.99
CA ALA A 164 -5.96 1.45 28.23
C ALA A 164 -4.49 0.96 28.22
N ASN A 165 -3.91 0.76 27.03
CA ASN A 165 -2.53 0.33 26.83
C ASN A 165 -1.64 1.48 26.32
N GLY A 166 -2.08 2.74 26.45
CA GLY A 166 -1.41 3.92 25.91
C GLY A 166 -1.67 4.14 24.42
N PHE A 167 -0.74 4.80 23.72
CA PHE A 167 -0.79 5.03 22.27
C PHE A 167 -0.40 3.75 21.50
N PHE A 168 -1.24 2.73 21.63
CA PHE A 168 -1.07 1.41 21.05
C PHE A 168 -2.24 1.06 20.13
N TYR A 169 -1.93 0.51 18.96
CA TYR A 169 -2.92 0.02 18.01
C TYR A 169 -2.77 -1.46 17.76
N THR A 170 -3.90 -2.15 17.63
CA THR A 170 -3.96 -3.44 16.94
C THR A 170 -4.29 -3.24 15.48
N THR A 171 -3.68 -4.04 14.60
CA THR A 171 -3.86 -3.96 13.17
C THR A 171 -4.36 -5.28 12.61
N LYS A 172 -5.28 -5.20 11.65
CA LYS A 172 -5.69 -6.32 10.81
C LYS A 172 -5.82 -5.83 9.38
N GLY A 173 -5.38 -6.61 8.42
CA GLY A 173 -5.42 -6.16 7.03
C GLY A 173 -5.24 -7.25 5.99
N LYS A 174 -5.19 -6.80 4.73
CA LYS A 174 -5.14 -7.64 3.55
C LYS A 174 -4.28 -6.98 2.47
N ILE A 175 -3.36 -7.74 1.89
CA ILE A 175 -2.57 -7.36 0.71
C ILE A 175 -3.21 -8.00 -0.54
N PHE A 176 -3.28 -7.23 -1.61
CA PHE A 176 -3.76 -7.61 -2.93
C PHE A 176 -2.62 -7.39 -3.92
N GLN A 177 -2.00 -8.47 -4.38
CA GLN A 177 -0.92 -8.40 -5.35
C GLN A 177 -1.47 -8.48 -6.78
N ARG A 178 -0.85 -7.72 -7.68
CA ARG A 178 -0.87 -8.06 -9.12
C ARG A 178 0.03 -9.28 -9.32
N ARG A 179 -0.44 -10.23 -10.11
CA ARG A 179 0.42 -11.33 -10.59
C ARG A 179 1.27 -10.83 -11.74
#